data_AF-A0A7W1FV59-F1
#
_entry.id   AF-A0A7W1FV59-F1
#
_cell.length_a   1.000
_cell.length_b   1.000
_cell.length_c   1.000
_cell.angle_alpha   90.00
_cell.angle_beta   90.00
_cell.angle_gamma   90.00
#
_symmetry.space_group_name_H-M   'P 1'
#
loop_
_entity.id
_entity.type
_entity.pdbx_description
1 polymer ?
#
loop_
_entity_poly.entity_id
_entity_poly.type
_entity_poly.pdbx_seq_one_letter_code
_entity_poly.pdbx_strand_id
1 'polypeptide(L)'
;MRVVFVGPWTTAGVAHYTEGAEILWIKFKLGTFMPHLPAGRFLDTETVLPGASSRSFWLKGSAWELPNHENAETFVDRLVHNGVLVRDPLVDTVLRGQLQGLSPRAVRHRFLRATGLSQSRIRQIERAQQAATLLQRGNPISDAVHEVGYFDQPHLTRSLKQWIGLTPAQILRSSAPG
;
A
#
# COMPACT_ATOMS: atom_id res chain seq x y z
N MET A 1 5.00 -5.57 22.91
CA MET A 1 4.38 -5.16 21.64
C MET A 1 5.47 -4.66 20.71
N ARG A 2 5.49 -5.07 19.44
CA ARG A 2 6.51 -4.66 18.45
C ARG A 2 5.85 -3.73 17.45
N VAL A 3 6.43 -2.55 17.23
CA VAL A 3 5.97 -1.62 16.20
C VAL A 3 6.85 -1.80 14.98
N VAL A 4 6.21 -1.98 13.82
CA VAL A 4 6.88 -2.19 12.55
C VAL A 4 6.42 -1.13 11.57
N PHE A 5 7.37 -0.38 11.03
CA PHE A 5 7.15 0.44 9.85
C PHE A 5 7.37 -0.42 8.61
N VAL A 6 6.36 -0.48 7.76
CA VAL A 6 6.42 -1.25 6.52
C VAL A 6 6.42 -0.29 5.34
N GLY A 7 7.50 -0.32 4.55
CA GLY A 7 7.56 0.48 3.34
C GLY A 7 6.77 -0.15 2.19
N PRO A 8 6.79 0.44 0.98
CA PRO A 8 6.01 -0.07 -0.14
C PRO A 8 6.50 -1.45 -0.59
N TRP A 9 5.57 -2.39 -0.75
CA TRP A 9 5.86 -3.71 -1.31
C TRP A 9 5.66 -3.74 -2.81
N THR A 10 6.54 -4.47 -3.49
CA THR A 10 6.60 -4.63 -4.93
C THR A 10 6.15 -6.01 -5.40
N THR A 11 5.88 -6.88 -4.43
CA THR A 11 5.34 -8.22 -4.58
C THR A 11 4.34 -8.50 -3.47
N ALA A 12 3.48 -9.49 -3.70
CA ALA A 12 2.64 -10.07 -2.66
C ALA A 12 3.48 -10.98 -1.75
N GLY A 13 3.10 -11.05 -0.49
CA GLY A 13 3.70 -11.93 0.53
C GLY A 13 2.64 -12.40 1.51
N VAL A 14 2.97 -13.47 2.24
CA VAL A 14 2.12 -13.97 3.33
C VAL A 14 2.70 -13.48 4.65
N ALA A 15 1.90 -12.79 5.44
CA ALA A 15 2.24 -12.49 6.81
C ALA A 15 1.78 -13.63 7.71
N HIS A 16 2.70 -14.21 8.48
CA HIS A 16 2.39 -15.24 9.48
C HIS A 16 2.32 -14.58 10.85
N TYR A 17 1.21 -14.81 11.55
CA TYR A 17 1.01 -14.33 12.91
C TYR A 17 0.80 -15.52 13.84
N THR A 18 1.27 -15.39 15.07
CA THR A 18 1.03 -16.39 16.11
C THR A 18 -0.43 -16.31 16.58
N GLU A 19 -0.99 -17.45 16.94
CA GLU A 19 -2.32 -17.51 17.55
C GLU A 19 -2.39 -16.62 18.79
N GLY A 20 -3.46 -15.83 18.91
CA GLY A 20 -3.63 -14.84 19.99
C GLY A 20 -2.90 -13.50 19.80
N ALA A 21 -2.25 -13.26 18.65
CA ALA A 21 -1.64 -11.95 18.37
C ALA A 21 -2.70 -10.87 18.12
N GLU A 22 -2.66 -9.79 18.89
CA GLU A 22 -3.39 -8.55 18.60
C GLU A 22 -2.57 -7.67 17.66
N ILE A 23 -3.18 -7.26 16.54
CA ILE A 23 -2.48 -6.52 15.48
C ILE A 23 -3.34 -5.35 15.03
N LEU A 24 -2.76 -4.15 15.09
CA LEU A 24 -3.34 -2.94 14.54
C LEU A 24 -2.53 -2.48 13.32
N TRP A 25 -3.17 -2.48 12.15
CA TRP A 25 -2.58 -1.96 10.92
C TRP A 25 -3.11 -0.55 10.63
N ILE A 26 -2.20 0.41 10.51
CA ILE A 26 -2.50 1.74 9.97
C ILE A 26 -1.96 1.79 8.55
N LYS A 27 -2.85 1.58 7.57
CA LYS A 27 -2.50 1.64 6.15
C LYS A 27 -2.66 3.05 5.62
N PHE A 28 -1.59 3.62 5.10
CA PHE A 28 -1.63 4.94 4.51
C PHE A 28 -2.22 4.93 3.09
N LYS A 29 -3.05 5.93 2.79
CA LYS A 29 -3.46 6.24 1.43
C LYS A 29 -2.23 6.60 0.59
N LEU A 30 -2.25 6.26 -0.70
CA LEU A 30 -1.20 6.71 -1.63
C LEU A 30 -1.01 8.22 -1.57
N GLY A 31 0.26 8.64 -1.53
CA GLY A 31 0.65 10.03 -1.34
C GLY A 31 0.78 10.46 0.11
N THR A 32 0.37 9.64 1.08
CA THR A 32 0.69 9.83 2.51
C THR A 32 1.98 9.10 2.85
N PHE A 33 2.96 9.81 3.41
CA PHE A 33 4.29 9.26 3.72
C PHE A 33 4.96 10.00 4.88
N MET A 34 6.05 9.43 5.37
CA MET A 34 6.91 10.03 6.39
C MET A 34 8.12 10.69 5.73
N PRO A 35 8.26 12.03 5.70
CA PRO A 35 9.36 12.68 4.96
C PRO A 35 10.76 12.33 5.44
N HIS A 36 10.88 11.96 6.72
CA HIS A 36 12.12 11.55 7.39
C HIS A 36 12.43 10.06 7.20
N LEU A 37 11.47 9.27 6.69
CA LEU A 37 11.65 7.87 6.28
C LEU A 37 11.24 7.73 4.80
N PRO A 38 12.10 8.16 3.86
CA PRO A 38 11.75 8.21 2.45
C PRO A 38 11.42 6.82 1.90
N ALA A 39 10.21 6.65 1.36
CA ALA A 39 9.64 5.36 0.96
C ALA A 39 10.56 4.53 0.05
N GLY A 40 11.31 5.17 -0.85
CA GLY A 40 12.25 4.49 -1.75
C GLY A 40 13.42 3.77 -1.06
N ARG A 41 13.77 4.13 0.18
CA ARG A 41 14.79 3.42 0.98
C ARG A 41 14.26 2.21 1.73
N PHE A 42 12.93 2.07 1.80
CA PHE A 42 12.24 1.02 2.55
C PHE A 42 11.37 0.16 1.65
N LEU A 43 11.68 0.11 0.35
CA LEU A 43 11.00 -0.81 -0.56
C LEU A 43 11.19 -2.25 -0.09
N ASP A 44 10.11 -3.02 -0.08
CA ASP A 44 10.12 -4.43 0.32
C ASP A 44 10.77 -4.66 1.70
N THR A 45 10.65 -3.67 2.59
CA THR A 45 11.34 -3.66 3.87
C THR A 45 10.37 -3.44 5.03
N GLU A 46 10.51 -4.27 6.05
CA GLU A 46 9.93 -4.07 7.37
C GLU A 46 11.01 -3.58 8.34
N THR A 47 10.75 -2.45 8.99
CA THR A 47 11.68 -1.83 9.94
C THR A 47 11.05 -1.81 11.32
N VAL A 48 11.71 -2.43 12.29
CA VAL A 48 11.30 -2.35 13.69
C VAL A 48 11.60 -0.96 14.22
N LEU A 49 10.58 -0.29 14.75
CA LEU A 49 10.79 0.98 15.43
C LEU A 49 11.25 0.73 16.88
N PRO A 50 12.22 1.51 17.39
CA PRO A 50 12.76 1.30 18.73
C PRO A 50 11.68 1.53 19.79
N GLY A 51 11.59 0.63 20.78
CA GLY A 51 10.72 0.82 21.93
C GLY A 51 11.21 1.99 22.81
N ALA A 52 10.27 2.75 23.37
CA ALA A 52 10.54 3.80 24.34
C ALA A 52 10.10 3.38 25.75
N SER A 53 8.99 2.65 25.85
CA SER A 53 8.51 1.99 27.06
C SER A 53 7.66 0.76 26.71
N SER A 54 7.03 0.12 27.70
CA SER A 54 6.07 -0.98 27.45
C SER A 54 4.87 -0.56 26.59
N ARG A 55 4.51 0.74 26.60
CA ARG A 55 3.36 1.31 25.90
C ARG A 55 3.71 2.37 24.87
N SER A 56 5.00 2.54 24.54
CA SER A 56 5.42 3.60 23.62
C SER A 56 6.64 3.23 22.78
N PHE A 57 6.83 3.93 21.67
CA PHE A 57 7.95 3.73 20.74
C PHE A 57 8.51 5.06 20.24
N TRP A 58 9.77 5.05 19.83
CA TRP A 58 10.46 6.20 19.27
C TRP A 58 10.16 6.34 17.78
N LEU A 59 9.73 7.55 17.38
CA LEU A 59 9.56 7.93 15.98
C LEU A 59 9.85 9.42 15.82
N LYS A 60 10.71 9.76 14.85
CA LYS A 60 11.13 11.14 14.57
C LYS A 60 11.65 11.88 15.82
N GLY A 61 12.42 11.20 16.67
CA GLY A 61 13.02 11.79 17.87
C GLY A 61 12.05 12.05 19.04
N SER A 62 10.81 11.58 18.97
CA SER A 62 9.82 11.68 20.05
C SER A 62 9.27 10.31 20.43
N ALA A 63 8.87 10.15 21.68
CA ALA A 63 8.20 8.94 22.16
C ALA A 63 6.68 9.06 21.92
N TRP A 64 6.09 8.05 21.29
CA TRP A 64 4.68 7.99 20.93
C TRP A 64 4.01 6.82 21.64
N GLU A 65 2.87 7.07 22.29
CA GLU A 65 2.06 5.99 22.86
C GLU A 65 1.51 5.10 21.75
N LEU A 66 1.45 3.79 22.02
CA LEU A 66 0.87 2.80 21.13
C LEU A 66 -0.63 3.04 20.96
N PRO A 67 -1.14 3.18 19.72
CA PRO A 67 -2.56 3.29 19.49
C PRO A 67 -3.26 1.94 19.71
N ASN A 68 -4.56 2.02 19.96
CA ASN A 68 -5.50 0.91 19.92
C ASN A 68 -6.58 1.18 18.86
N HIS A 69 -7.52 0.25 18.67
CA HIS A 69 -8.57 0.40 17.68
C HIS A 69 -9.50 1.60 17.93
N GLU A 70 -9.62 2.07 19.18
CA GLU A 70 -10.51 3.19 19.56
C GLU A 70 -9.88 4.55 19.32
N ASN A 71 -8.55 4.67 19.41
CA ASN A 71 -7.83 5.95 19.33
C ASN A 71 -6.91 6.09 18.11
N ALA A 72 -6.95 5.13 17.18
CA ALA A 72 -6.08 5.11 16.00
C ALA A 72 -6.18 6.39 15.15
N GLU A 73 -7.38 6.95 14.99
CA GLU A 73 -7.59 8.19 14.22
C GLU A 73 -6.91 9.38 14.91
N THR A 74 -7.17 9.59 16.20
CA THR A 74 -6.52 10.63 17.02
C THR A 74 -5.00 10.49 17.01
N PHE A 75 -4.50 9.26 17.05
CA PHE A 75 -3.07 8.99 16.92
C PHE A 75 -2.51 9.45 15.56
N VAL A 76 -3.20 9.11 14.46
CA VAL A 76 -2.82 9.56 13.10
C VAL A 76 -2.86 11.08 12.98
N ASP A 77 -3.88 11.74 13.53
CA ASP A 77 -4.00 13.19 13.51
C ASP A 77 -2.83 13.87 14.24
N ARG A 78 -2.39 13.30 15.37
CA ARG A 78 -1.20 13.79 16.07
C ARG A 78 0.08 13.60 15.23
N LEU A 79 0.21 12.49 14.50
CA LEU A 79 1.34 12.29 13.59
C LEU A 79 1.36 13.34 12.46
N VAL A 80 0.18 13.67 11.91
CA VAL A 80 0.03 14.71 10.89
C VAL A 80 0.37 16.08 11.47
N HIS A 81 -0.21 16.43 12.62
CA HIS A 81 0.03 17.71 13.31
C HIS A 81 1.52 17.95 13.61
N ASN A 82 2.25 16.90 14.01
CA ASN A 82 3.69 16.98 14.30
C ASN A 82 4.59 16.80 13.04
N GLY A 83 3.98 16.77 11.85
CA GLY A 83 4.67 16.60 10.57
C GLY A 83 5.46 15.28 10.48
N VAL A 84 5.07 14.26 11.23
CA VAL A 84 5.61 12.90 11.10
C VAL A 84 5.06 12.30 9.83
N LEU A 85 3.75 12.45 9.60
CA LEU A 85 3.06 12.11 8.37
C LEU A 85 2.72 13.36 7.59
N VAL A 86 2.90 13.30 6.27
CA VAL A 86 2.43 14.32 5.34
C VAL A 86 1.69 13.65 4.19
N ARG A 87 0.85 14.42 3.51
CA ARG A 87 0.17 13.99 2.30
C ARG A 87 0.51 14.92 1.14
N ASP A 88 1.06 14.38 0.05
CA ASP A 88 1.28 15.15 -1.19
C ASP A 88 0.05 14.99 -2.12
N PRO A 89 -0.78 16.04 -2.30
CA PRO A 89 -1.96 15.98 -3.16
C PRO A 89 -1.61 15.79 -4.65
N LEU A 90 -0.35 16.00 -5.04
CA LEU A 90 0.12 15.73 -6.40
C LEU A 90 -0.10 14.26 -6.77
N VAL A 91 0.03 13.33 -5.83
CA VAL A 91 -0.12 11.89 -6.11
C VAL A 91 -1.54 11.59 -6.59
N ASP A 92 -2.57 12.07 -5.89
CA ASP A 92 -3.96 11.94 -6.31
C ASP A 92 -4.20 12.60 -7.69
N THR A 93 -3.63 13.79 -7.91
CA THR A 93 -3.76 14.55 -9.17
C THR A 93 -3.17 13.78 -10.36
N VAL A 94 -1.99 13.18 -10.17
CA VAL A 94 -1.30 12.35 -11.16
C VAL A 94 -2.10 11.09 -11.49
N LEU A 95 -2.64 10.41 -10.48
CA LEU A 95 -3.41 9.19 -10.69
C LEU A 95 -4.71 9.47 -11.47
N ARG A 96 -5.37 10.60 -11.20
CA ARG A 96 -6.53 11.09 -11.96
C ARG A 96 -6.20 11.62 -13.36
N GLY A 97 -4.93 11.72 -13.74
CA GLY A 97 -4.50 12.25 -15.04
C GLY A 97 -4.67 13.77 -15.19
N GLN A 98 -4.80 14.52 -14.09
CA GLN A 98 -5.14 15.94 -14.08
C GLN A 98 -3.89 16.83 -13.97
N LEU A 99 -2.79 16.46 -14.61
CA LEU A 99 -1.52 17.22 -14.50
C LEU A 99 -1.59 18.53 -15.30
N GLN A 100 -1.47 19.66 -14.60
CA GLN A 100 -1.35 20.98 -15.21
C GLN A 100 -0.07 21.69 -14.73
N GLY A 101 0.67 22.32 -15.64
CA GLY A 101 1.73 23.30 -15.32
C GLY A 101 3.05 22.78 -14.72
N LEU A 102 3.24 21.45 -14.56
CA LEU A 102 4.49 20.88 -14.04
C LEU A 102 5.25 20.09 -15.10
N SER A 103 6.59 20.18 -15.06
CA SER A 103 7.44 19.37 -15.93
C SER A 103 7.32 17.87 -15.58
N PRO A 104 7.34 16.96 -16.57
CA PRO A 104 7.26 15.52 -16.33
C PRO A 104 8.32 15.00 -15.33
N ARG A 105 9.52 15.61 -15.35
CA ARG A 105 10.62 15.27 -14.43
C ARG A 105 10.28 15.63 -12.99
N ALA A 106 9.75 16.83 -12.74
CA ALA A 106 9.34 17.27 -11.41
C ALA A 106 8.21 16.40 -10.85
N VAL A 107 7.23 16.06 -11.69
CA VAL A 107 6.14 15.15 -11.32
C VAL A 107 6.68 13.78 -10.96
N ARG A 108 7.53 13.18 -11.81
CA ARG A 108 8.14 11.86 -11.55
C ARG A 108 8.91 11.85 -10.24
N HIS A 109 9.72 12.88 -9.98
CA HIS A 109 10.52 12.97 -8.76
C HIS A 109 9.64 13.05 -7.50
N ARG A 110 8.65 13.97 -7.48
CA ARG A 110 7.74 14.12 -6.33
C ARG A 110 6.89 12.88 -6.11
N PHE A 111 6.38 12.29 -7.18
CA PHE A 111 5.60 11.05 -7.10
C PHE A 111 6.43 9.93 -6.48
N LEU A 112 7.64 9.66 -6.99
CA LEU A 112 8.54 8.64 -6.44
C LEU A 112 8.92 8.92 -4.98
N ARG A 113 9.14 10.18 -4.62
CA ARG A 113 9.45 10.56 -3.23
C ARG A 113 8.30 10.22 -2.28
N ALA A 114 7.06 10.46 -2.71
CA ALA A 114 5.88 10.24 -1.89
C ALA A 114 5.44 8.77 -1.82
N THR A 115 5.59 8.00 -2.90
CA THR A 115 5.06 6.63 -2.99
C THR A 115 6.13 5.55 -2.93
N GLY A 116 7.40 5.90 -3.15
CA GLY A 116 8.50 4.94 -3.38
C GLY A 116 8.43 4.24 -4.74
N LEU A 117 7.33 4.36 -5.49
CA LEU A 117 7.06 3.60 -6.71
C LEU A 117 6.75 4.52 -7.89
N SER A 118 7.07 4.07 -9.10
CA SER A 118 6.73 4.83 -10.30
C SER A 118 5.22 4.87 -10.53
N GLN A 119 4.76 5.88 -11.27
CA GLN A 119 3.36 5.97 -11.70
C GLN A 119 2.91 4.72 -12.46
N SER A 120 3.75 4.21 -13.35
CA SER A 120 3.45 2.99 -14.11
C SER A 120 3.25 1.78 -13.20
N ARG A 121 4.07 1.64 -12.15
CA ARG A 121 3.98 0.52 -11.21
C ARG A 121 2.75 0.61 -10.33
N ILE A 122 2.40 1.81 -9.84
CA ILE A 122 1.14 2.04 -9.14
C ILE A 122 -0.06 1.69 -10.04
N ARG A 123 -0.06 2.12 -11.30
CA ARG A 123 -1.12 1.75 -12.25
C ARG A 123 -1.22 0.24 -12.49
N GLN A 124 -0.09 -0.49 -12.50
CA GLN A 124 -0.10 -1.96 -12.57
C GLN A 124 -0.74 -2.59 -11.34
N ILE A 125 -0.44 -2.06 -10.14
CA ILE A 125 -1.05 -2.51 -8.88
C ILE A 125 -2.55 -2.26 -8.89
N GLU A 126 -3.00 -1.05 -9.22
CA GLU A 126 -4.43 -0.69 -9.31
C GLU A 126 -5.15 -1.59 -10.31
N ARG A 127 -4.53 -1.84 -11.47
CA ARG A 127 -5.05 -2.75 -12.49
C ARG A 127 -5.17 -4.19 -11.98
N ALA A 128 -4.17 -4.71 -11.27
CA ALA A 128 -4.23 -6.04 -10.67
C ALA A 128 -5.33 -6.14 -9.60
N GLN A 129 -5.49 -5.09 -8.78
CA GLN A 129 -6.55 -5.01 -7.77
C GLN A 129 -7.95 -5.00 -8.40
N GLN A 130 -8.15 -4.22 -9.47
CA GLN A 130 -9.41 -4.21 -10.22
C GLN A 130 -9.75 -5.59 -10.79
N ALA A 131 -8.78 -6.26 -11.42
CA ALA A 131 -9.00 -7.60 -11.94
C ALA A 131 -9.30 -8.62 -10.82
N ALA A 132 -8.62 -8.52 -9.68
CA ALA A 132 -8.93 -9.35 -8.52
C ALA A 132 -10.36 -9.11 -8.01
N THR A 133 -10.82 -7.86 -7.94
CA THR A 133 -12.21 -7.54 -7.56
C THR A 133 -13.23 -8.12 -8.53
N LEU A 134 -12.99 -8.07 -9.84
CA LEU A 134 -13.88 -8.71 -10.84
C LEU A 134 -13.96 -10.22 -10.64
N LEU A 135 -12.80 -10.88 -10.52
CA LEU A 135 -12.74 -12.32 -10.28
C LEU A 135 -13.40 -12.70 -8.94
N GLN A 136 -13.25 -11.87 -7.91
CA GLN A 136 -13.89 -12.10 -6.61
C GLN A 136 -15.43 -12.01 -6.65
N ARG A 137 -15.97 -11.32 -7.66
CA ARG A 137 -17.42 -11.25 -7.93
C ARG A 137 -17.91 -12.40 -8.82
N GLY A 138 -17.03 -13.33 -9.19
CA GLY A 138 -17.36 -14.48 -10.03
C GLY A 138 -17.29 -14.20 -11.53
N ASN A 139 -16.81 -13.04 -11.97
CA ASN A 139 -16.66 -12.76 -13.40
C ASN A 139 -15.70 -13.75 -14.08
N PRO A 140 -15.99 -14.21 -15.31
CA PRO A 140 -15.08 -15.04 -16.09
C PRO A 140 -13.69 -14.41 -16.25
N ILE A 141 -12.65 -15.25 -16.33
CA ILE A 141 -11.26 -14.79 -16.50
C ILE A 141 -11.11 -13.99 -17.81
N SER A 142 -11.80 -14.39 -18.88
CA SER A 142 -11.82 -13.68 -20.16
C SER A 142 -12.29 -12.24 -20.01
N ASP A 143 -13.35 -12.03 -19.22
CA ASP A 143 -13.98 -10.73 -19.03
C ASP A 143 -13.05 -9.84 -18.22
N ALA A 144 -12.43 -10.38 -17.17
CA ALA A 144 -11.42 -9.66 -16.39
C ALA A 144 -10.18 -9.28 -17.22
N VAL A 145 -9.75 -10.11 -18.19
CA VAL A 145 -8.67 -9.76 -19.12
C VAL A 145 -9.08 -8.55 -19.97
N HIS A 146 -10.26 -8.60 -20.57
CA HIS A 146 -10.76 -7.56 -21.48
C HIS A 146 -11.07 -6.24 -20.75
N GLU A 147 -11.88 -6.28 -19.69
CA GLU A 147 -12.34 -5.10 -18.96
C GLU A 147 -11.20 -4.26 -18.38
N VAL A 148 -10.14 -4.95 -17.94
CA VAL A 148 -9.02 -4.32 -17.22
C VAL A 148 -7.83 -4.04 -18.15
N GLY A 149 -7.94 -4.43 -19.43
CA GLY A 149 -6.96 -4.13 -20.47
C GLY A 149 -5.66 -4.93 -20.35
N TYR A 150 -5.75 -6.20 -19.97
CA TYR A 150 -4.64 -7.15 -20.14
C TYR A 150 -4.64 -7.69 -21.57
N PHE A 151 -3.44 -7.95 -22.09
CA PHE A 151 -3.27 -8.48 -23.46
C PHE A 151 -3.86 -9.89 -23.60
N ASP A 152 -3.62 -10.73 -22.60
CA ASP A 152 -4.06 -12.12 -22.55
C ASP A 152 -4.13 -12.62 -21.10
N GLN A 153 -4.63 -13.84 -20.93
CA GLN A 153 -4.71 -14.50 -19.61
C GLN A 153 -3.34 -14.76 -18.97
N PRO A 154 -2.27 -15.18 -19.70
CA PRO A 154 -0.92 -15.26 -19.14
C PRO A 154 -0.39 -13.93 -18.57
N HIS A 155 -0.68 -12.80 -19.21
CA HIS A 155 -0.32 -11.48 -18.72
C HIS A 155 -1.09 -11.13 -17.44
N LEU A 156 -2.42 -11.35 -17.41
CA LEU A 156 -3.22 -11.19 -16.20
C LEU A 156 -2.67 -12.06 -15.05
N THR A 157 -2.37 -13.33 -15.33
CA THR A 157 -1.89 -14.29 -14.33
C THR A 157 -0.56 -13.85 -13.72
N ARG A 158 0.39 -13.39 -14.53
CA ARG A 158 1.67 -12.86 -14.02
C ARG A 158 1.47 -11.64 -13.14
N SER A 159 0.59 -10.72 -13.55
CA SER A 159 0.27 -9.52 -12.78
C SER A 159 -0.38 -9.86 -11.43
N LEU A 160 -1.38 -10.75 -11.41
CA LEU A 160 -2.05 -11.15 -10.18
C LEU A 160 -1.11 -11.91 -9.24
N LYS A 161 -0.28 -12.83 -9.75
CA LYS A 161 0.73 -13.49 -8.93
C LYS A 161 1.69 -12.48 -8.30
N GLN A 162 2.13 -11.48 -9.06
CA GLN A 162 3.04 -10.47 -8.55
C GLN A 162 2.37 -9.60 -7.47
N TRP A 163 1.18 -9.07 -7.71
CA TRP A 163 0.61 -8.01 -6.89
C TRP A 163 -0.43 -8.46 -5.86
N ILE A 164 -1.06 -9.60 -6.10
CA ILE A 164 -2.13 -10.17 -5.27
C ILE A 164 -1.68 -11.50 -4.63
N GLY A 165 -0.68 -12.18 -5.20
CA GLY A 165 -0.16 -13.45 -4.71
C GLY A 165 -0.96 -14.68 -5.14
N LEU A 166 -2.03 -14.47 -5.91
CA LEU A 166 -2.96 -15.52 -6.33
C LEU A 166 -3.08 -15.57 -7.85
N THR A 167 -3.43 -16.75 -8.36
CA THR A 167 -3.83 -16.94 -9.77
C THR A 167 -5.31 -16.61 -9.95
N PRO A 168 -5.76 -16.30 -11.19
CA PRO A 168 -7.18 -16.06 -11.44
C PRO A 168 -8.09 -17.20 -10.93
N ALA A 169 -7.67 -18.45 -11.16
CA ALA A 169 -8.42 -19.62 -10.74
C ALA A 169 -8.47 -19.79 -9.21
N GLN A 170 -7.41 -19.42 -8.47
CA GLN A 170 -7.45 -19.41 -7.01
C GLN A 170 -8.43 -18.37 -6.48
N ILE A 171 -8.43 -17.17 -7.05
CA ILE A 171 -9.35 -16.10 -6.66
C ILE A 171 -10.81 -16.53 -6.89
N LEU A 172 -11.12 -17.10 -8.06
CA LEU A 172 -12.47 -17.58 -8.37
C LEU A 172 -12.95 -18.69 -7.42
N ARG A 173 -12.07 -19.63 -7.06
CA ARG A 173 -12.42 -20.70 -6.11
C ARG A 173 -12.72 -20.17 -4.72
N SER A 174 -12.03 -19.12 -4.27
CA SER A 174 -12.29 -18.49 -2.97
C SER A 174 -13.61 -17.69 -2.94
N SER A 175 -14.21 -17.44 -4.10
CA SER A 175 -15.42 -16.62 -4.24
C SER A 175 -16.67 -17.43 -4.58
N ALA A 176 -16.53 -18.72 -4.90
CA ALA A 176 -17.67 -19.61 -5.00
C ALA A 176 -18.24 -19.87 -3.59
N PRO A 177 -19.57 -19.69 -3.36
CA PRO A 177 -20.19 -20.21 -2.16
C PRO A 177 -19.98 -21.73 -2.13
N GLY A 178 -19.52 -22.26 -1.00
CA GLY A 178 -19.51 -23.69 -0.74
C GLY A 178 -20.91 -24.26 -0.64
#